data_AF-A0A317Z400-F1
#
_entry.id   AF-A0A317Z400-F1
#
_cell.length_a   1.000
_cell.length_b   1.000
_cell.length_c   1.000
_cell.angle_alpha   90.00
_cell.angle_beta   90.00
_cell.angle_gamma   90.00
#
_symmetry.space_group_name_H-M   'P 1'
#
loop_
_entity.id
_entity.type
_entity.pdbx_description
1 polymer ?
#
loop_
_entity_poly.entity_id
_entity_poly.type
_entity_poly.pdbx_seq_one_letter_code
_entity_poly.pdbx_strand_id
1 'polypeptide(L)' 'VAVIQGAEEKRNGQADRISGIKKIDYYTAEITFKEHKANNLLELWTSAPISEKVFKDIPVKDMAKSDAVRKN' A
#
# COMPACT_ATOMS: atom_id res chain seq x y z
N VAL A 1 7.25 3.34 -0.27
CA VAL A 1 6.96 1.87 -0.29
C VAL A 1 8.15 1.03 -0.75
N ALA A 2 9.09 1.54 -1.57
CA ALA A 2 10.28 0.79 -2.02
C ALA A 2 11.16 0.19 -0.89
N VAL A 3 10.99 0.68 0.34
CA VAL A 3 11.69 0.25 1.56
C VAL A 3 11.13 -1.03 2.18
N ILE A 4 9.95 -1.47 1.75
CA ILE A 4 9.30 -2.70 2.23
C ILE A 4 9.74 -3.87 1.36
N GLN A 5 10.00 -5.02 1.99
CA GLN A 5 10.31 -6.25 1.27
C GLN A 5 9.18 -6.63 0.30
N GLY A 6 9.50 -7.00 -0.94
CA GLY A 6 8.51 -7.38 -1.95
C GLY A 6 7.83 -6.22 -2.68
N ALA A 7 8.10 -4.96 -2.32
CA ALA A 7 7.41 -3.81 -2.92
C ALA A 7 7.80 -3.58 -4.39
N GLU A 8 9.03 -3.92 -4.76
CA GLU A 8 9.55 -3.73 -6.11
C GLU A 8 9.07 -4.83 -7.05
N GLU A 9 9.08 -6.07 -6.57
CA GLU A 9 8.53 -7.24 -7.24
C GLU A 9 7.04 -7.04 -7.54
N LYS A 10 6.25 -6.52 -6.58
CA LYS A 10 4.85 -6.17 -6.84
C LYS A 10 4.72 -5.07 -7.89
N ARG A 11 5.53 -4.01 -7.80
CA ARG A 11 5.50 -2.89 -8.76
C ARG A 11 5.85 -3.35 -10.18
N ASN A 12 6.79 -4.27 -10.31
CA ASN A 12 7.25 -4.81 -11.59
C ASN A 12 6.34 -5.92 -12.13
N GLY A 13 5.26 -6.29 -11.43
CA GLY A 13 4.34 -7.35 -11.84
C GLY A 13 4.87 -8.77 -11.65
N GLN A 14 5.95 -8.93 -10.87
CA GLN A 14 6.58 -10.22 -10.58
C GLN A 14 5.94 -10.95 -9.39
N ALA A 15 5.10 -10.26 -8.62
CA ALA A 15 4.36 -10.83 -7.50
C ALA A 15 2.96 -10.23 -7.39
N ASP A 16 2.00 -11.03 -6.88
CA ASP A 16 0.62 -10.57 -6.68
C ASP A 16 0.45 -9.72 -5.42
N ARG A 17 1.35 -9.85 -4.44
CA ARG A 17 1.28 -9.15 -3.16
C ARG A 17 2.66 -8.64 -2.75
N ILE A 18 2.68 -7.65 -1.85
CA ILE A 18 3.92 -7.18 -1.20
C ILE A 18 4.20 -8.12 -0.03
N SER A 19 5.29 -8.89 -0.10
CA SER A 19 5.58 -9.96 0.89
C SER A 19 5.87 -9.43 2.29
N GLY A 20 6.44 -8.24 2.41
CA GLY A 20 6.72 -7.59 3.69
C GLY A 20 5.52 -6.90 4.35
N ILE A 21 4.28 -7.11 3.87
CA ILE A 21 3.07 -6.58 4.52
C ILE A 21 2.17 -7.75 4.94
N LYS A 22 1.94 -7.86 6.24
CA LYS A 22 1.07 -8.88 6.83
C LYS A 22 -0.03 -8.23 7.67
N LYS A 23 -1.29 -8.47 7.30
CA LYS A 23 -2.45 -8.10 8.13
C LYS A 23 -2.53 -9.06 9.31
N ILE A 24 -2.55 -8.53 10.53
CA ILE A 24 -2.74 -9.31 11.75
C ILE A 24 -4.23 -9.30 12.13
N ASP A 25 -4.84 -8.11 12.19
CA ASP A 25 -6.27 -7.92 12.46
C ASP A 25 -6.80 -6.64 11.78
N TYR A 26 -7.94 -6.09 12.25
CA TYR A 26 -8.54 -4.87 11.68
C TYR A 26 -7.77 -3.58 12.00
N TYR A 27 -7.01 -3.56 13.08
CA TYR A 27 -6.27 -2.41 13.59
C TYR A 27 -4.75 -2.63 13.62
N THR A 28 -4.28 -3.85 13.35
CA THR A 28 -2.88 -4.23 13.43
C THR A 28 -2.36 -4.81 12.11
N ALA A 29 -1.22 -4.29 11.66
CA ALA A 29 -0.43 -4.86 10.56
C ALA A 29 1.05 -4.91 10.94
N GLU A 30 1.74 -5.92 10.43
CA GLU A 30 3.18 -6.10 10.55
C GLU A 30 3.84 -5.73 9.22
N ILE A 31 4.93 -4.96 9.31
CA ILE A 31 5.70 -4.48 8.16
C ILE A 31 7.15 -4.95 8.30
N THR A 32 7.66 -5.63 7.27
CA THR A 32 9.06 -6.04 7.16
C THR A 32 9.79 -5.13 6.18
N PHE A 33 10.75 -4.35 6.68
CA PHE A 33 11.61 -3.48 5.87
C PHE A 33 12.74 -4.29 5.22
N LYS A 34 13.21 -3.85 4.05
CA LYS A 34 14.35 -4.46 3.33
C LYS A 34 15.65 -4.39 4.16
N GLU A 35 15.84 -3.30 4.89
CA GLU A 35 17.05 -3.01 5.67
C GLU A 35 16.69 -2.36 7.00
N HIS A 36 17.55 -2.53 8.01
CA HIS A 36 17.42 -1.86 9.30
C HIS A 36 17.93 -0.41 9.18
N LYS A 37 17.02 0.56 9.07
CA LYS A 37 17.36 2.00 9.03
C LYS A 37 16.65 2.75 10.13
N ALA A 38 17.34 3.72 10.71
CA ALA A 38 16.80 4.58 11.76
C ALA A 38 15.57 5.39 11.31
N ASN A 39 15.45 5.67 10.02
CA ASN A 39 14.40 6.50 9.43
C ASN A 39 13.32 5.70 8.67
N ASN A 40 13.26 4.37 8.81
CA ASN A 40 12.28 3.53 8.09
C ASN A 40 10.82 4.00 8.27
N LEU A 41 10.46 4.47 9.46
CA LEU A 41 9.11 5.00 9.73
C LEU A 41 8.82 6.31 9.01
N LEU A 42 9.84 7.15 8.80
CA LEU A 42 9.70 8.39 8.03
C LEU A 42 9.55 8.10 6.54
N GLU A 43 10.26 7.08 6.03
CA GLU A 43 10.17 6.65 4.64
C GLU A 43 8.89 5.84 4.34
N LEU A 44 8.24 5.33 5.38
CA LEU A 44 6.93 4.72 5.29
C LEU A 44 5.87 5.82 5.12
N TRP A 45 5.30 5.92 3.92
CA TRP A 45 4.23 6.88 3.65
C TRP A 45 2.90 6.40 4.26
N THR A 46 2.76 6.59 5.57
CA THR A 46 1.62 6.11 6.38
C THR A 46 0.36 6.97 6.26
N SER A 47 0.44 8.18 5.71
CA SER A 47 -0.67 9.13 5.70
C SER A 47 -1.71 8.90 4.61
N ALA A 48 -1.56 7.85 3.78
CA ALA A 48 -2.42 7.63 2.62
C ALA A 48 -3.08 6.22 2.54
N PRO A 49 -3.61 5.63 3.64
CA PRO A 49 -4.48 4.47 3.49
C PRO A 49 -5.74 4.88 2.71
N ILE A 50 -6.14 4.06 1.75
CA ILE A 50 -7.38 4.22 0.99
C ILE A 50 -8.35 3.08 1.30
N SER A 51 -9.65 3.34 1.24
CA SER A 51 -10.67 2.33 1.54
C SER A 51 -10.78 1.28 0.44
N GLU A 52 -10.33 0.06 0.71
CA GLU A 52 -10.51 -1.06 -0.22
C GLU A 52 -11.98 -1.27 -0.59
N LYS A 53 -12.90 -1.14 0.37
CA LYS A 53 -14.35 -1.29 0.14
C LYS A 53 -14.88 -0.34 -0.93
N VAL A 54 -14.30 0.84 -1.06
CA VAL A 54 -14.70 1.87 -2.04
C VAL A 54 -13.96 1.68 -3.36
N PHE A 55 -12.67 1.36 -3.32
CA PHE A 55 -11.80 1.45 -4.50
C PHE A 55 -11.50 0.12 -5.20
N LYS A 56 -11.75 -1.04 -4.58
CA LYS A 56 -11.33 -2.35 -5.14
C LYS A 56 -11.85 -2.64 -6.55
N ASP A 57 -13.03 -2.12 -6.89
CA ASP A 57 -13.69 -2.38 -8.17
C ASP A 57 -13.46 -1.24 -9.19
N ILE A 58 -12.71 -0.21 -8.82
CA ILE A 58 -12.40 0.94 -9.69
C ILE A 58 -10.98 0.73 -10.25
N PRO A 59 -10.79 0.66 -11.58
CA PRO A 59 -9.46 0.56 -12.15
C PRO A 59 -8.55 1.72 -11.71
N VAL A 60 -7.29 1.43 -11.39
CA VAL A 60 -6.34 2.42 -10.83
C VAL A 60 -6.26 3.70 -11.67
N LYS A 61 -6.23 3.58 -13.01
CA LYS A 61 -6.18 4.71 -13.94
C LYS A 61 -7.41 5.63 -13.87
N ASP A 62 -8.52 5.12 -13.36
CA ASP A 62 -9.81 5.81 -13.29
C ASP A 62 -10.13 6.32 -11.88
N MET A 63 -9.44 5.82 -10.84
CA MET A 63 -9.68 6.18 -9.42
C MET A 63 -9.70 7.70 -9.17
N ALA A 64 -8.72 8.44 -9.69
CA ALA A 64 -8.60 9.89 -9.46
C ALA A 64 -9.74 10.73 -10.08
N LYS A 65 -10.48 10.15 -11.04
CA LYS A 65 -11.63 10.78 -11.72
C LYS A 65 -12.96 10.23 -11.21
N SER A 66 -12.95 9.17 -10.40
CA SER A 66 -14.15 8.50 -9.93
C SER A 66 -15.04 9.42 -9.10
N ASP A 67 -16.34 9.14 -9.11
CA ASP A 67 -17.32 9.83 -8.26
C ASP A 67 -16.94 9.75 -6.78
N ALA A 68 -16.37 8.63 -6.34
CA ALA A 68 -15.88 8.44 -4.97
C ALA A 68 -14.82 9.47 -4.54
N VAL A 69 -14.11 10.11 -5.49
CA VAL A 69 -13.11 11.16 -5.23
C VAL A 69 -13.63 12.55 -5.58
N ARG A 70 -14.51 12.66 -6.58
CA ARG A 70 -14.88 13.95 -7.19
C ARG A 70 -16.26 14.48 -6.82
N LYS A 71 -17.10 13.68 -6.17
CA LYS A 71 -18.45 14.06 -5.79
C LYS A 71 -18.52 14.30 -4.27
N ASN A 72 -18.91 15.51 -3.88
CA ASN A 72 -19.20 15.91 -2.50
C ASN A 72 -20.70 15.90 -2.27
#